data_AF-A0A9E5SQ07-F1
#
_entry.id   AF-A0A9E5SQ07-F1
#
_cell.length_a   1.000
_cell.length_b   1.000
_cell.length_c   1.000
_cell.angle_alpha   90.00
_cell.angle_beta   90.00
_cell.angle_gamma   90.00
#
_symmetry.space_group_name_H-M   'P 1'
#
loop_
_entity.id
_entity.type
_entity.pdbx_description
1 polymer ?
#
loop_
_entity_poly.entity_id
_entity_poly.type
_entity_poly.pdbx_seq_one_letter_code
_entity_poly.pdbx_strand_id
1 'polypeptide(L)' 'IYGLLTYGDEKKALEFAVGASCLKHAIPGDYNRVSVKEVERLISGDGSGRIQR' A
#
# COMPACT_ATOMS: atom_id res chain seq x y z
N ILE A 1 13.79 -2.02 0.78
CA ILE A 1 12.36 -2.24 0.46
C ILE A 1 11.57 -2.07 1.75
N TYR A 2 10.62 -1.13 1.81
CA TYR A 2 9.94 -0.77 3.07
C TYR A 2 9.28 -1.97 3.76
N GLY A 3 8.47 -2.73 3.02
CA GLY A 3 7.72 -3.86 3.59
C GLY A 3 8.61 -4.91 4.24
N LEU A 4 9.71 -5.31 3.60
CA LEU A 4 10.64 -6.31 4.13
C LEU A 4 11.47 -5.82 5.32
N LEU A 5 11.72 -4.52 5.42
CA LEU A 5 12.48 -3.93 6.54
C LEU A 5 11.59 -3.63 7.75
N THR A 6 10.29 -3.45 7.52
CA THR A 6 9.32 -3.03 8.54
C THR A 6 8.50 -4.21 9.05
N TYR A 7 8.15 -5.15 8.17
CA TYR A 7 7.34 -6.31 8.50
C TYR A 7 8.21 -7.57 8.46
N GLY A 8 8.20 -8.34 9.55
CA GLY A 8 8.86 -9.66 9.63
C GLY A 8 8.07 -10.78 8.94
N ASP A 9 7.00 -10.43 8.22
CA ASP A 9 6.14 -11.35 7.48
C ASP A 9 6.16 -10.97 6.00
N GLU A 10 6.65 -11.89 5.16
CA GLU A 10 6.75 -11.72 3.72
C GLU A 10 5.39 -11.49 3.06
N LYS A 11 4.33 -12.12 3.56
CA LYS A 11 2.97 -11.95 3.05
C LYS A 11 2.50 -10.51 3.28
N LYS A 12 2.70 -9.99 4.49
CA LYS A 12 2.35 -8.61 4.83
C LYS A 12 3.19 -7.60 4.04
N ALA A 13 4.48 -7.89 3.84
CA ALA A 13 5.35 -7.07 3.01
C ALA A 13 4.87 -7.03 1.55
N LEU A 14 4.42 -8.16 1.00
CA LEU A 14 3.85 -8.24 -0.34
C LEU A 14 2.53 -7.48 -0.45
N GLU A 15 1.60 -7.66 0.50
CA GLU A 15 0.32 -6.95 0.54
C GLU A 15 0.54 -5.43 0.60
N PHE A 16 1.46 -4.97 1.45
CA PHE A 16 1.84 -3.56 1.52
C PHE A 16 2.39 -3.05 0.19
N ALA A 17 3.29 -3.80 -0.47
CA ALA A 17 3.86 -3.40 -1.75
C ALA A 17 2.79 -3.30 -2.85
N VAL A 18 1.86 -4.25 -2.89
CA VAL A 18 0.73 -4.25 -3.84
C VAL A 18 -0.20 -3.07 -3.57
N GLY A 19 -0.56 -2.82 -2.31
CA GLY A 19 -1.38 -1.67 -1.93
C GLY A 19 -0.73 -0.33 -2.29
N ALA A 20 0.56 -0.18 -2.03
CA ALA A 20 1.32 1.02 -2.37
C ALA A 20 1.41 1.25 -3.89
N SER A 21 1.54 0.18 -4.68
CA SER A 21 1.53 0.23 -6.14
C SER A 21 0.15 0.64 -6.67
N CYS A 22 -0.92 0.06 -6.13
CA CYS A 22 -2.29 0.42 -6.50
C CYS A 22 -2.57 1.92 -6.30
N LEU A 23 -2.20 2.45 -5.13
CA LEU A 23 -2.38 3.87 -4.83
C LEU A 23 -1.49 4.78 -5.70
N LYS A 24 -0.29 4.34 -6.08
CA LYS A 24 0.59 5.11 -6.98
C LYS A 24 -0.08 5.41 -8.32
N HIS A 25 -0.88 4.50 -8.86
CA HIS A 25 -1.58 4.72 -10.13
C HIS A 25 -2.66 5.81 -10.07
N ALA A 26 -3.10 6.19 -8.86
CA ALA A 26 -4.04 7.30 -8.67
C ALA A 26 -3.35 8.67 -8.52
N ILE A 27 -2.02 8.72 -8.44
CA ILE A 27 -1.24 9.95 -8.22
C ILE A 27 -0.39 10.26 -9.48
N PRO A 28 -0.59 11.42 -10.12
CA PRO A 28 0.22 11.85 -11.25
C PRO A 28 1.72 12.02 -10.91
N GLY A 29 2.57 11.77 -11.91
CA GLY A 29 4.03 11.81 -11.79
C GLY A 29 4.64 10.46 -11.40
N ASP A 30 5.96 10.41 -11.30
CA ASP A 30 6.68 9.13 -11.19
C ASP A 30 6.89 8.68 -9.74
N TYR A 31 7.01 9.64 -8.82
CA TYR A 31 7.24 9.35 -7.42
C TYR A 31 5.99 8.85 -6.71
N ASN A 32 6.18 7.85 -5.85
CA ASN A 32 5.13 7.39 -4.97
C ASN A 32 4.99 8.34 -3.78
N ARG A 33 3.93 9.15 -3.77
CA ARG A 33 3.60 10.12 -2.72
C ARG A 33 2.55 9.61 -1.73
N VAL A 34 2.38 8.30 -1.65
CA VAL A 34 1.44 7.65 -0.71
C VAL A 34 2.07 7.55 0.67
N SER A 35 1.25 7.73 1.70
CA SER A 35 1.66 7.52 3.08
C SER A 35 1.46 6.07 3.51
N VAL A 36 2.28 5.63 4.48
CA VAL A 36 2.16 4.29 5.10
C VAL A 36 0.73 4.03 5.59
N LYS A 37 0.11 5.04 6.22
CA LYS A 37 -1.24 4.93 6.79
C LYS A 37 -2.32 4.71 5.72
N GLU A 38 -2.18 5.29 4.53
CA GLU A 38 -3.11 5.07 3.43
C GLU A 38 -2.99 3.66 2.87
N VAL A 39 -1.76 3.17 2.73
CA VAL A 39 -1.50 1.79 2.29
C VAL A 39 -2.05 0.79 3.32
N GLU A 40 -1.78 1.01 4.60
CA GLU A 40 -2.26 0.15 5.68
C GLU A 40 -3.80 0.13 5.75
N ARG A 41 -4.46 1.28 5.59
CA ARG A 41 -5.94 1.34 5.51
C ARG A 41 -6.48 0.58 4.31
N LEU A 42 -5.81 0.65 3.15
CA LEU A 42 -6.24 -0.05 1.94
C LEU A 42 -6.17 -1.56 2.12
N ILE A 43 -5.07 -2.08 2.67
CA ILE A 43 -4.87 -3.52 2.86
C ILE A 43 -5.62 -4.08 4.08
N SER A 44 -5.94 -3.23 5.07
CA SER A 44 -6.79 -3.61 6.21
C SER A 44 -8.29 -3.49 5.93
N GLY A 45 -8.66 -2.88 4.80
CA GLY A 45 -10.04 -2.66 4.39
C GLY A 45 -10.67 -3.91 3.80
N ASP A 46 -11.98 -4.04 3.97
CA ASP A 46 -12.80 -5.15 3.44
C ASP A 46 -12.48 -5.36 1.95
N GLY A 47 -12.01 -6.57 1.59
CA GLY A 47 -11.16 -6.95 0.45
C GLY A 47 -11.59 -6.56 -0.98
N SER A 48 -12.52 -5.63 -1.12
CA SER A 48 -12.96 -4.94 -2.33
C SER A 48 -11.97 -3.88 -2.86
N GLY A 49 -10.89 -3.55 -2.15
CA GLY A 49 -9.89 -2.57 -2.60
C GLY A 49 -10.44 -1.14 -2.80
N ARG A 50 -11.59 -0.81 -2.20
CA ARG A 50 -12.21 0.51 -2.36
C ARG A 50 -11.46 1.57 -1.56
N ILE A 51 -10.88 2.52 -2.26
CA ILE A 51 -10.31 3.74 -1.67
C ILE A 51 -11.49 4.57 -1.13
N GLN A 52 -11.62 4.65 0.20
CA GLN A 52 -12.46 5.68 0.83
C GLN A 52 -11.69 7.00 0.83
N ARG A 53 -12.27 8.02 0.20
CA ARG A 53 -11.71 9.38 0.10
C ARG A 53 -12.20 10.25 1.25
#